data_AF-A0A934M492-F1
#
_entry.id   AF-A0A934M492-F1
#
_cell.length_a   1.000
_cell.length_b   1.000
_cell.length_c   1.000
_cell.angle_alpha   90.00
_cell.angle_beta   90.00
_cell.angle_gamma   90.00
#
_symmetry.space_group_name_H-M   'P 1'
#
loop_
_entity.id
_entity.type
_entity.pdbx_description
1 polymer ?
#
loop_
_entity_poly.entity_id
_entity_poly.type
_entity_poly.pdbx_seq_one_letter_code
_entity_poly.pdbx_strand_id
1 'polypeptide(L)'
;MSFSLEILPATAIADQNQAARRAAINAECRRRILALLDQTAQLNLAADAAAGRLHRADKAAYRASLAWRDAMRARAGELDADGQADFTADAAWPAPGAPVTELAARF
;
A
#
# COMPACT_ATOMS: atom_id res chain seq x y z
N MET A 1 -6.33 -46.74 -13.87
CA MET A 1 -6.42 -45.33 -13.46
C MET A 1 -5.13 -45.02 -12.71
N SER A 2 -4.14 -44.42 -13.38
CA SER A 2 -2.87 -44.05 -12.74
C SER A 2 -3.04 -42.70 -12.06
N PHE A 3 -2.93 -42.67 -10.74
CA PHE A 3 -2.79 -41.43 -9.98
C PHE A 3 -1.30 -41.08 -9.95
N SER A 4 -0.89 -40.13 -10.79
CA SER A 4 0.42 -39.48 -10.64
C SER A 4 0.31 -38.48 -9.51
N LEU A 5 0.94 -38.79 -8.38
CA LEU A 5 1.21 -37.82 -7.33
C LEU A 5 2.40 -36.96 -7.79
N GLU A 6 2.10 -35.79 -8.36
CA GLU A 6 3.11 -34.75 -8.56
C GLU A 6 3.51 -34.20 -7.18
N ILE A 7 4.58 -34.77 -6.60
CA ILE A 7 5.18 -34.24 -5.38
C ILE A 7 5.95 -32.98 -5.78
N LEU A 8 5.41 -31.81 -5.45
CA LEU A 8 6.14 -30.55 -5.61
C LEU A 8 7.37 -30.55 -4.69
N PRO A 9 8.54 -30.14 -5.20
CA PRO A 9 9.73 -30.02 -4.37
C PRO A 9 9.55 -28.93 -3.31
N ALA A 10 10.17 -29.10 -2.14
CA ALA A 10 10.06 -28.16 -1.03
C ALA A 10 10.43 -26.71 -1.40
N THR A 11 11.33 -26.54 -2.36
CA THR A 11 11.70 -25.22 -2.92
C THR A 11 10.53 -24.56 -3.67
N ALA A 12 9.79 -25.32 -4.48
CA ALA A 12 8.62 -24.80 -5.18
C ALA A 12 7.50 -24.36 -4.22
N ILE A 13 7.32 -25.08 -3.12
CA ILE A 13 6.37 -24.70 -2.06
C ILE A 13 6.84 -23.43 -1.35
N ALA A 14 8.13 -23.31 -1.04
CA ALA A 14 8.70 -22.10 -0.44
C ALA A 14 8.53 -20.87 -1.35
N ASP A 15 8.80 -21.02 -2.65
CA ASP A 15 8.63 -19.95 -3.65
C ASP A 15 7.16 -19.52 -3.78
N GLN A 16 6.23 -20.49 -3.82
CA GLN A 16 4.79 -20.21 -3.84
C GLN A 16 4.33 -19.47 -2.59
N ASN A 17 4.79 -19.90 -1.41
CA ASN A 17 4.45 -19.25 -0.14
C ASN A 17 4.99 -17.82 -0.09
N GLN A 18 6.23 -17.59 -0.56
CA GLN A 18 6.80 -16.24 -0.64
C GLN A 18 6.00 -15.36 -1.61
N ALA A 19 5.62 -15.87 -2.78
CA ALA A 19 4.82 -15.13 -3.76
C ALA A 19 3.43 -14.77 -3.20
N ALA A 20 2.77 -15.72 -2.53
CA ALA A 20 1.48 -15.50 -1.89
C ALA A 20 1.57 -14.45 -0.77
N ARG A 21 2.62 -14.52 0.06
CA ARG A 21 2.90 -13.52 1.10
C ARG A 21 3.10 -12.13 0.50
N ARG A 22 3.94 -12.00 -0.53
CA ARG A 22 4.18 -10.72 -1.22
C ARG A 22 2.88 -10.14 -1.78
N ALA A 23 2.03 -10.97 -2.39
CA ALA A 23 0.74 -10.54 -2.90
C ALA A 23 -0.17 -10.02 -1.77
N ALA A 24 -0.20 -10.70 -0.62
CA ALA A 24 -0.98 -10.29 0.55
C ALA A 24 -0.48 -8.96 1.14
N ILE A 25 0.84 -8.77 1.28
CA ILE A 25 1.44 -7.51 1.75
C ILE A 25 1.06 -6.35 0.83
N ASN A 26 1.16 -6.55 -0.49
CA ASN A 26 0.80 -5.53 -1.47
C ASN A 26 -0.70 -5.21 -1.46
N ALA A 27 -1.55 -6.23 -1.29
CA ALA A 27 -2.99 -6.04 -1.15
C ALA A 27 -3.33 -5.22 0.11
N GLU A 28 -2.64 -5.50 1.23
CA GLU A 28 -2.84 -4.78 2.49
C GLU A 28 -2.34 -3.33 2.40
N CYS A 29 -1.18 -3.09 1.81
CA CYS A 29 -0.67 -1.74 1.51
C CYS A 29 -1.69 -0.94 0.69
N ARG A 30 -2.23 -1.55 -0.38
CA ARG A 30 -3.28 -0.94 -1.21
C ARG A 30 -4.55 -0.65 -0.40
N ARG A 31 -5.03 -1.62 0.39
CA ARG A 31 -6.23 -1.46 1.24
C ARG A 31 -6.08 -0.27 2.18
N ARG A 32 -4.93 -0.17 2.86
CA ARG A 32 -4.63 0.92 3.80
C ARG A 32 -4.56 2.29 3.12
N ILE A 33 -3.93 2.38 1.95
CA ILE A 33 -3.92 3.63 1.16
C ILE A 33 -5.34 4.05 0.77
N LEU A 34 -6.14 3.11 0.25
CA LEU A 34 -7.50 3.36 -0.21
C LEU A 34 -8.49 3.64 0.94
N ALA A 35 -8.21 3.13 2.14
CA ALA A 35 -9.00 3.44 3.33
C ALA A 35 -8.88 4.91 3.75
N LEU A 36 -7.76 5.57 3.44
CA LEU A 36 -7.57 6.99 3.71
C LEU A 36 -7.96 7.88 2.53
N LEU A 37 -7.49 7.55 1.33
CA LEU A 37 -7.78 8.29 0.11
C LEU A 37 -8.27 7.29 -0.92
N ASP A 38 -9.57 7.23 -1.14
CA ASP A 38 -10.13 6.31 -2.14
C ASP A 38 -9.68 6.70 -3.56
N GLN A 39 -10.04 5.84 -4.53
CA GLN A 39 -9.60 6.03 -5.91
C GLN A 39 -10.18 7.31 -6.55
N THR A 40 -11.39 7.72 -6.17
CA THR A 40 -12.05 8.92 -6.67
C THR A 40 -11.39 10.17 -6.11
N ALA A 41 -11.14 10.19 -4.79
CA ALA A 41 -10.42 11.25 -4.10
C ALA A 41 -9.02 11.44 -4.70
N GLN A 42 -8.29 10.35 -4.95
CA GLN A 42 -6.98 10.40 -5.59
C GLN A 42 -7.03 10.99 -7.01
N LEU A 43 -8.04 10.63 -7.81
CA LEU A 43 -8.20 11.14 -9.16
C LEU A 43 -8.55 12.64 -9.17
N ASN A 44 -9.48 13.05 -8.31
CA ASN A 44 -9.87 14.45 -8.17
C ASN A 44 -8.70 15.33 -7.69
N LEU A 45 -7.95 14.86 -6.68
CA LEU A 45 -6.73 15.52 -6.22
C LEU A 45 -5.69 15.66 -7.32
N ALA A 46 -5.46 14.61 -8.10
CA ALA A 46 -4.52 14.65 -9.22
C ALA A 46 -4.98 15.64 -10.30
N ALA A 47 -6.29 15.66 -10.62
CA ALA A 47 -6.87 16.59 -11.59
C ALA A 47 -6.75 18.05 -11.12
N ASP A 48 -7.07 18.33 -9.86
CA ASP A 48 -6.92 19.68 -9.29
C ASP A 48 -5.47 20.13 -9.18
N ALA A 49 -4.56 19.21 -8.86
CA ALA A 49 -3.12 19.48 -8.87
C ALA A 49 -2.64 19.83 -10.28
N ALA A 50 -3.03 19.03 -11.28
CA ALA A 50 -2.64 19.24 -12.68
C ALA A 50 -3.23 20.53 -13.26
N ALA A 51 -4.47 20.88 -12.90
CA ALA A 51 -5.13 22.11 -13.31
C ALA A 51 -4.67 23.34 -12.50
N GLY A 52 -3.78 23.18 -11.51
CA GLY A 52 -3.31 24.26 -10.65
C GLY A 52 -4.37 24.81 -9.69
N ARG A 53 -5.49 24.10 -9.48
CA ARG A 53 -6.64 24.51 -8.68
C ARG A 53 -6.50 24.24 -7.18
N LEU A 54 -5.48 23.49 -6.75
CA LEU A 54 -5.20 23.29 -5.33
C LEU A 54 -4.80 24.62 -4.66
N HIS A 55 -5.44 24.94 -3.53
CA HIS A 55 -5.04 26.06 -2.69
C HIS A 55 -3.61 25.83 -2.12
N ARG A 56 -2.91 26.89 -1.70
CA ARG A 56 -1.49 26.79 -1.27
C ARG A 56 -1.27 25.78 -0.15
N ALA A 57 -2.17 25.74 0.83
CA ALA A 57 -2.15 24.77 1.93
C ALA A 57 -2.38 23.32 1.42
N ASP A 58 -3.30 23.14 0.48
CA ASP A 58 -3.66 21.84 -0.08
C ASP A 58 -2.54 21.26 -0.95
N LYS A 59 -1.71 22.11 -1.58
CA LYS A 59 -0.51 21.65 -2.30
C LYS A 59 0.51 21.00 -1.37
N ALA A 60 0.67 21.53 -0.16
CA ALA A 60 1.60 20.96 0.83
C ALA A 60 1.06 19.62 1.34
N ALA A 61 -0.23 19.57 1.67
CA ALA A 61 -0.90 18.33 2.08
C ALA A 61 -0.89 17.26 0.97
N TYR A 62 -1.08 17.66 -0.30
CA TYR A 62 -1.00 16.76 -1.45
C TYR A 62 0.41 16.17 -1.63
N ARG A 63 1.46 16.99 -1.49
CA ARG A 63 2.83 16.45 -1.49
C ARG A 63 3.09 15.51 -0.32
N ALA A 64 2.58 15.83 0.86
CA ALA A 64 2.67 14.96 2.03
C ALA A 64 1.95 13.62 1.81
N SER A 65 0.81 13.62 1.11
CA SER A 65 0.08 12.38 0.78
C SER A 65 0.83 11.51 -0.21
N LEU A 66 1.50 12.10 -1.21
CA LEU A 66 2.40 11.37 -2.12
C LEU A 66 3.57 10.74 -1.36
N ALA A 67 4.25 11.52 -0.52
CA ALA A 67 5.37 11.04 0.30
C ALA A 67 4.94 9.89 1.24
N TRP A 68 3.76 10.00 1.88
CA TRP A 68 3.23 8.93 2.71
C TRP A 68 2.92 7.65 1.90
N ARG A 69 2.33 7.77 0.70
CA ARG A 69 2.06 6.61 -0.17
C ARG A 69 3.36 5.94 -0.63
N ASP A 70 4.41 6.71 -0.87
CA ASP A 70 5.72 6.15 -1.20
C ASP A 70 6.36 5.46 0.01
N ALA A 71 6.23 6.02 1.21
CA ALA A 71 6.64 5.37 2.45
C ALA A 71 5.87 4.06 2.71
N MET A 72 4.56 4.02 2.42
CA MET A 72 3.76 2.79 2.50
C MET A 72 4.27 1.70 1.56
N ARG A 73 4.65 2.05 0.33
CA ARG A 73 5.21 1.10 -0.65
C ARG A 73 6.61 0.64 -0.29
N ALA A 74 7.45 1.54 0.21
CA ALA A 74 8.77 1.19 0.72
C ALA A 74 8.65 0.21 1.89
N ARG A 75 7.75 0.49 2.84
CA ARG A 75 7.49 -0.38 3.99
C ARG A 75 6.97 -1.76 3.57
N ALA A 76 6.14 -1.84 2.53
CA ALA A 76 5.73 -3.14 1.96
C ALA A 76 6.94 -3.99 1.50
N GLY A 77 7.95 -3.37 0.89
CA GLY A 77 9.20 -4.06 0.52
C GLY A 77 9.99 -4.54 1.73
N GLU A 78 10.06 -3.75 2.80
CA GLU A 78 10.71 -4.15 4.06
C GLU A 78 10.00 -5.32 4.74
N LEU A 79 8.65 -5.29 4.76
CA LEU A 79 7.82 -6.36 5.33
C LEU A 79 7.87 -7.66 4.50
N ASP A 80 8.12 -7.57 3.19
CA ASP A 80 8.34 -8.74 2.33
C ASP A 80 9.72 -9.37 2.59
N ALA A 81 10.74 -8.53 2.84
CA ALA A 81 12.09 -8.97 3.17
C ALA A 81 12.17 -9.63 4.57
N ASP A 82 11.33 -9.20 5.51
CA ASP A 82 11.15 -9.85 6.81
C ASP A 82 10.03 -10.90 6.75
N GLY A 83 10.41 -12.16 6.54
CA GLY A 83 9.49 -13.29 6.47
C GLY A 83 8.66 -13.54 7.73
N GLN A 84 9.01 -12.93 8.87
CA GLN A 84 8.29 -13.06 10.14
C GLN A 84 7.48 -11.82 10.52
N ALA A 85 7.61 -10.72 9.77
CA ALA A 85 6.88 -9.50 10.08
C ALA A 85 5.36 -9.71 10.00
N ASP A 86 4.65 -9.22 11.02
CA ASP A 86 3.20 -9.14 10.98
C ASP A 86 2.78 -7.89 10.20
N PHE A 87 2.55 -8.06 8.89
CA PHE A 87 2.05 -7.00 8.03
C PHE A 87 0.57 -6.67 8.25
N THR A 88 -0.16 -7.44 9.07
CA THR A 88 -1.57 -7.16 9.38
C THR A 88 -1.73 -6.16 10.51
N ALA A 89 -0.72 -6.05 11.38
CA ALA A 89 -0.70 -5.09 12.48
C ALA A 89 -0.61 -3.64 12.00
N ASP A 90 -1.40 -2.74 12.59
CA ASP A 90 -1.36 -1.31 12.24
C ASP A 90 0.00 -0.66 12.50
N ALA A 91 0.67 -1.08 13.59
CA ALA A 91 2.00 -0.59 13.94
C ALA A 91 3.08 -0.96 12.92
N ALA A 92 2.81 -1.90 12.01
CA ALA A 92 3.75 -2.27 10.96
C ALA A 92 3.83 -1.23 9.83
N TRP A 93 2.90 -0.27 9.78
CA TRP A 93 2.76 0.69 8.68
C TRP A 93 2.96 2.12 9.14
N PRO A 94 3.49 3.01 8.28
CA PRO A 94 3.61 4.42 8.61
C PRO A 94 2.23 5.05 8.75
N ALA A 95 2.00 5.73 9.88
CA ALA A 95 0.79 6.53 10.09
C ALA A 95 0.76 7.73 9.14
N PRO A 96 -0.40 8.09 8.57
CA PRO A 96 -0.54 9.33 7.83
C PRO A 96 -0.34 10.51 8.78
N GLY A 97 0.40 11.53 8.34
CA GLY A 97 0.50 12.79 9.08
C GLY A 97 -0.80 13.58 9.05
N ALA A 98 -1.01 14.46 10.04
CA ALA A 98 -2.23 15.28 10.16
C ALA A 98 -2.63 16.01 8.86
N PRO A 99 -1.70 16.63 8.09
CA PRO A 99 -2.08 17.29 6.83
C PRO A 99 -2.69 16.34 5.80
N VAL A 100 -2.29 15.07 5.79
CA VAL A 100 -2.82 14.05 4.86
C VAL A 100 -4.23 13.65 5.28
N THR A 101 -4.46 13.46 6.58
CA THR A 101 -5.78 13.13 7.14
C THR A 101 -6.78 14.26 6.95
N GLU A 102 -6.35 15.51 7.15
CA GLU A 102 -7.18 16.69 6.90
C GLU A 102 -7.54 16.87 5.43
N LEU A 103 -6.59 16.59 4.53
CA LEU A 103 -6.86 16.60 3.09
C LEU A 103 -7.85 15.50 2.71
N ALA A 104 -7.68 14.29 3.24
CA ALA A 104 -8.56 13.17 3.00
C ALA A 104 -10.01 13.44 3.45
N ALA A 105 -10.22 14.13 4.58
CA ALA A 105 -11.55 14.47 5.06
C ALA A 105 -12.33 15.45 4.16
N ARG A 106 -11.69 16.06 3.16
CA ARG A 106 -12.27 17.05 2.25
C ARG A 106 -12.62 16.50 0.87
N PHE A 107 -12.21 15.27 0.55
CA PHE A 107 -12.41 14.61 -0.73
C PHE A 107 -13.18 13.30 -0.54
#